data_AF-A0A8B3DT87-F1
#
_entry.id   AF-A0A8B3DT87-F1
#
_cell.length_a   1.000
_cell.length_b   1.000
_cell.length_c   1.000
_cell.angle_alpha   90.00
_cell.angle_beta   90.00
_cell.angle_gamma   90.00
#
_symmetry.space_group_name_H-M   'P 1'
#
loop_
_entity.id
_entity.type
_entity.pdbx_description
1 polymer ?
#
loop_
_entity_poly.entity_id
_entity_poly.type
_entity_poly.pdbx_seq_one_letter_code
_entity_poly.pdbx_strand_id
1 'polypeptide(L)'
;MAKKRIAVLSMSSGDPRLMLAGVDDGQVSIVKCEELPRSMLTLKLKLPSKLKNFRDKGFVVLVDEIVPYFAKYGRAVSMDDKTANGLPLVVAAMQAYTSLKSLQSITFPKGDGGRYEISPSLVEQIRGADGKITYNIAWDELRPDTYALLFAIYAATQDSLLDSSTLKDVFSLLGNKNQPESVNNRMNAVMEARTNLIYGGNDE
;
A
#
# COMPACT_ATOMS: atom_id res chain seq x y z
N MET A 1 13.42 19.77 -1.83
CA MET A 1 12.14 19.04 -1.65
C MET A 1 12.43 17.57 -1.38
N ALA A 2 11.53 16.86 -0.70
CA ALA A 2 11.77 15.49 -0.27
C ALA A 2 11.56 14.49 -1.41
N LYS A 3 12.62 13.77 -1.77
CA LYS A 3 12.59 12.66 -2.73
C LYS A 3 11.78 11.49 -2.16
N LYS A 4 10.63 11.18 -2.75
CA LYS A 4 9.81 10.02 -2.35
C LYS A 4 10.41 8.75 -2.95
N ARG A 5 10.54 7.70 -2.16
CA ARG A 5 11.00 6.38 -2.61
C ARG A 5 9.87 5.38 -2.42
N ILE A 6 9.61 4.58 -3.43
CA ILE A 6 8.45 3.69 -3.49
C ILE A 6 8.94 2.27 -3.74
N ALA A 7 8.39 1.32 -3.00
CA ALA A 7 8.54 -0.10 -3.23
C ALA A 7 7.16 -0.73 -3.36
N VAL A 8 6.92 -1.46 -4.44
CA VAL A 8 5.65 -2.16 -4.70
C VAL A 8 5.93 -3.64 -4.74
N LEU A 9 5.31 -4.41 -3.86
CA LEU A 9 5.14 -5.85 -4.02
C LEU A 9 3.78 -6.08 -4.66
N SER A 10 3.74 -6.59 -5.89
CA SER A 10 2.49 -7.01 -6.55
C SER A 10 2.46 -8.52 -6.71
N MET A 11 1.32 -9.11 -6.40
CA MET A 11 1.11 -10.56 -6.44
C MET A 11 -0.19 -10.96 -7.12
N SER A 12 -1.15 -10.04 -7.30
CA SER A 12 -2.48 -10.37 -7.79
C SER A 12 -2.53 -10.75 -9.27
N SER A 13 -1.49 -10.44 -10.04
CA SER A 13 -1.34 -10.90 -11.43
C SER A 13 -1.02 -12.40 -11.57
N GLY A 14 -0.76 -13.12 -10.46
CA GLY A 14 -0.27 -14.50 -10.47
C GLY A 14 1.23 -14.65 -10.74
N ASP A 15 1.88 -13.58 -11.18
CA ASP A 15 3.31 -13.48 -11.47
C ASP A 15 3.95 -12.38 -10.61
N PRO A 16 4.46 -12.71 -9.42
CA PRO A 16 4.84 -11.69 -8.45
C PRO A 16 5.97 -10.78 -8.97
N ARG A 17 5.84 -9.49 -8.67
CA ARG A 17 6.79 -8.43 -9.04
C ARG A 17 7.16 -7.60 -7.82
N LEU A 18 8.43 -7.20 -7.76
CA LEU A 18 8.91 -6.17 -6.85
C LEU A 18 9.44 -4.98 -7.65
N MET A 19 8.70 -3.89 -7.66
CA MET A 19 9.08 -2.67 -8.36
C MET A 19 9.61 -1.63 -7.39
N LEU A 20 10.70 -0.97 -7.77
CA LEU A 20 11.22 0.21 -7.09
C LEU A 20 11.07 1.44 -7.97
N ALA A 21 10.58 2.53 -7.39
CA ALA A 21 10.45 3.82 -8.07
C ALA A 21 10.91 4.97 -7.17
N GLY A 22 11.30 6.07 -7.79
CA GLY A 22 11.58 7.34 -7.13
C GLY A 22 10.68 8.44 -7.71
N VAL A 23 10.31 9.40 -6.87
CA VAL A 23 9.64 10.63 -7.29
C VAL A 23 10.52 11.81 -6.90
N ASP A 24 10.79 12.66 -7.87
CA ASP A 24 11.57 13.88 -7.71
C ASP A 24 10.99 14.94 -8.64
N ASP A 25 10.65 16.11 -8.10
CA ASP A 25 10.08 17.25 -8.85
C ASP A 25 8.96 16.89 -9.84
N GLY A 26 7.99 16.09 -9.39
CA GLY A 26 6.87 15.62 -10.23
C GLY A 26 7.23 14.55 -11.27
N GLN A 27 8.51 14.22 -11.42
CA GLN A 27 8.98 13.13 -12.29
C GLN A 27 8.96 11.80 -11.53
N VAL A 28 8.39 10.78 -12.16
CA VAL A 28 8.38 9.39 -11.67
C VAL A 28 9.45 8.61 -12.42
N SER A 29 10.41 8.06 -11.69
CA SER A 29 11.48 7.24 -12.26
C SER A 29 11.35 5.79 -11.79
N ILE A 30 11.07 4.88 -12.71
CA ILE A 30 11.09 3.45 -12.44
C ILE A 30 12.55 3.00 -12.42
N VAL A 31 13.02 2.54 -11.26
CA VAL A 31 14.42 2.16 -11.04
C VAL A 31 14.65 0.72 -11.46
N LYS A 32 13.74 -0.18 -11.07
CA LYS A 32 13.77 -1.60 -11.45
C LYS A 32 12.41 -2.27 -11.23
N CYS A 33 12.13 -3.29 -12.02
CA CYS A 33 11.07 -4.26 -11.78
C CYS A 33 11.69 -5.66 -11.72
N GLU A 34 11.70 -6.27 -10.53
CA GLU A 34 12.28 -7.59 -10.30
C GLU A 34 11.19 -8.65 -10.36
N GLU A 35 11.40 -9.68 -11.18
CA GLU A 35 10.56 -10.87 -11.17
C GLU A 35 10.84 -11.70 -9.92
N LEU A 36 9.78 -12.13 -9.25
CA LEU A 36 9.86 -12.89 -8.03
C LEU A 36 9.37 -14.32 -8.26
N PRO A 37 9.82 -15.30 -7.45
CA PRO A 37 9.35 -16.67 -7.57
C PRO A 37 7.86 -16.76 -7.24
N ARG A 38 7.12 -17.59 -7.99
CA ARG A 38 5.69 -17.87 -7.72
C ARG A 38 5.46 -18.63 -6.41
N SER A 39 6.48 -19.32 -5.90
CA SER A 39 6.38 -20.13 -4.68
C SER A 39 6.20 -19.24 -3.44
N MET A 40 5.00 -19.28 -2.85
CA MET A 40 4.69 -18.57 -1.61
C MET A 40 5.66 -18.92 -0.47
N LEU A 41 6.10 -20.18 -0.36
CA LEU A 41 7.08 -20.59 0.63
C LEU A 41 8.41 -19.84 0.46
N THR A 42 8.90 -19.74 -0.78
CA THR A 42 10.13 -19.01 -1.09
C THR A 42 9.97 -17.51 -0.84
N LEU A 43 8.81 -16.94 -1.18
CA LEU A 43 8.51 -15.53 -0.92
C LEU A 43 8.51 -15.20 0.58
N LYS A 44 7.87 -16.05 1.40
CA LYS A 44 7.84 -15.90 2.86
C LYS A 44 9.22 -15.95 3.51
N LEU A 45 10.18 -16.66 2.91
CA LEU A 45 11.56 -16.69 3.40
C LEU A 45 12.37 -15.45 2.99
N LYS A 46 12.16 -14.93 1.77
CA LYS A 46 13.03 -13.88 1.18
C LYS A 46 12.52 -12.45 1.35
N LEU A 47 11.20 -12.24 1.26
CA LEU A 47 10.62 -10.89 1.22
C LEU A 47 10.55 -10.17 2.57
N PRO A 48 10.28 -10.81 3.72
CA PRO A 48 10.12 -10.08 4.99
C PRO A 48 11.28 -9.15 5.35
N SER A 49 12.51 -9.65 5.28
CA SER A 49 13.70 -8.85 5.57
C SER A 49 13.90 -7.73 4.55
N LYS A 50 13.62 -8.00 3.28
CA LYS A 50 13.74 -7.04 2.17
C LYS A 50 12.73 -5.89 2.30
N LEU A 51 11.45 -6.20 2.53
CA LEU A 51 10.38 -5.21 2.70
C LEU A 51 10.58 -4.39 3.97
N LYS A 52 10.93 -5.04 5.08
CA LYS A 52 11.27 -4.34 6.33
C LYS A 52 12.41 -3.33 6.10
N ASN A 53 13.48 -3.76 5.43
CA ASN A 53 14.61 -2.88 5.10
C ASN A 53 14.21 -1.69 4.21
N PHE A 54 13.29 -1.86 3.25
CA PHE A 54 12.77 -0.72 2.49
C PHE A 54 12.00 0.26 3.36
N ARG A 55 11.09 -0.25 4.19
CA ARG A 55 10.32 0.57 5.14
C ARG A 55 11.24 1.33 6.10
N ASP A 56 12.23 0.65 6.69
CA ASP A 56 13.19 1.22 7.64
C ASP A 56 14.07 2.29 6.96
N LYS A 57 14.28 2.18 5.64
CA LYS A 57 14.93 3.21 4.82
C LYS A 57 14.00 4.35 4.40
N GLY A 58 12.75 4.37 4.82
CA GLY A 58 11.77 5.42 4.51
C GLY A 58 11.12 5.28 3.12
N PHE A 59 11.05 4.08 2.56
CA PHE A 59 10.24 3.84 1.37
C PHE A 59 8.76 3.81 1.75
N VAL A 60 7.91 4.35 0.87
CA VAL A 60 6.49 3.99 0.84
C VAL A 60 6.39 2.59 0.26
N VAL A 61 6.01 1.63 1.10
CA VAL A 61 5.88 0.23 0.69
C VAL A 61 4.40 -0.06 0.45
N LEU A 62 4.04 -0.40 -0.79
CA LEU A 62 2.71 -0.93 -1.13
C LEU A 62 2.80 -2.44 -1.30
N VAL A 63 1.78 -3.12 -0.79
CA VAL A 63 1.66 -4.58 -0.85
C VAL A 63 0.31 -4.93 -1.45
N ASP A 64 0.34 -5.50 -2.63
CA ASP A 64 -0.78 -6.13 -3.29
C ASP A 64 -0.65 -7.64 -3.14
N GLU A 65 -1.53 -8.23 -2.34
CA GLU A 65 -1.52 -9.66 -2.03
C GLU A 65 -2.93 -10.23 -1.93
N ILE A 66 -3.08 -11.45 -2.44
CA ILE A 66 -4.33 -12.22 -2.35
C ILE A 66 -4.50 -12.83 -0.95
N VAL A 67 -3.39 -13.30 -0.37
CA VAL A 67 -3.37 -13.95 0.96
C VAL A 67 -2.58 -13.06 1.91
N PRO A 68 -3.21 -12.53 2.98
CA PRO A 68 -2.58 -11.53 3.83
C PRO A 68 -1.41 -12.13 4.63
N TYR A 69 -0.18 -11.77 4.25
CA TYR A 69 1.04 -12.16 4.94
C TYR A 69 2.08 -11.05 4.97
N PHE A 70 2.20 -10.30 3.87
CA PHE A 70 3.18 -9.24 3.68
C PHE A 70 2.64 -7.85 4.05
N ALA A 71 1.32 -7.68 4.21
CA ALA A 71 0.67 -6.42 4.58
C ALA A 71 1.29 -5.76 5.81
N LYS A 72 1.77 -6.53 6.80
CA LYS A 72 2.46 -5.97 7.98
C LYS A 72 3.78 -5.24 7.68
N TYR A 73 4.31 -5.35 6.46
CA TYR A 73 5.53 -4.68 6.02
C TYR A 73 5.29 -3.43 5.16
N GLY A 74 4.03 -3.11 4.84
CA GLY A 74 3.67 -1.96 4.02
C GLY A 74 2.19 -1.61 4.15
N ARG A 75 1.65 -0.85 3.20
CA ARG A 75 0.22 -0.62 3.08
C ARG A 75 -0.38 -1.66 2.15
N ALA A 76 -1.35 -2.42 2.64
CA ALA A 76 -2.12 -3.33 1.81
C ALA A 76 -2.99 -2.53 0.83
N VAL A 77 -2.94 -2.87 -0.45
CA VAL A 77 -3.72 -2.23 -1.51
C VAL A 77 -4.11 -3.26 -2.57
N SER A 78 -5.29 -3.09 -3.16
CA SER A 78 -5.74 -3.82 -4.35
C SER A 78 -6.09 -2.83 -5.47
N MET A 79 -5.95 -3.26 -6.73
CA MET A 79 -6.43 -2.47 -7.86
C MET A 79 -7.95 -2.29 -7.88
N ASP A 80 -8.67 -3.20 -7.22
CA ASP A 80 -10.12 -3.14 -7.03
C ASP A 80 -10.55 -2.14 -5.92
N ASP A 81 -9.61 -1.67 -5.09
CA ASP A 81 -9.92 -0.73 -4.03
C ASP A 81 -10.45 0.59 -4.59
N LYS A 82 -11.19 1.33 -3.76
CA LYS A 82 -11.69 2.66 -4.11
C LYS A 82 -10.83 3.74 -3.46
N THR A 83 -10.46 4.72 -4.27
CA THR A 83 -9.92 6.00 -3.79
C THR A 83 -10.94 6.72 -2.90
N ALA A 84 -10.53 7.78 -2.19
CA ALA A 84 -11.45 8.55 -1.35
C ALA A 84 -12.62 9.18 -2.11
N ASN A 85 -12.46 9.42 -3.42
CA ASN A 85 -13.52 9.95 -4.28
C ASN A 85 -14.43 8.85 -4.84
N GLY A 86 -14.28 7.59 -4.39
CA GLY A 86 -15.09 6.45 -4.85
C GLY A 86 -14.67 5.88 -6.21
N LEU A 87 -13.65 6.45 -6.84
CA LEU A 87 -13.09 5.97 -8.11
C LEU A 87 -12.26 4.69 -7.86
N PRO A 88 -12.38 3.63 -8.68
CA PRO A 88 -11.50 2.47 -8.59
C PRO A 88 -10.03 2.87 -8.73
N LEU A 89 -9.15 2.24 -7.95
CA LEU A 89 -7.74 2.58 -7.84
C LEU A 89 -7.05 2.44 -9.20
N VAL A 90 -7.32 1.35 -9.94
CA VAL A 90 -6.78 1.16 -11.29
C VAL A 90 -7.13 2.29 -12.24
N VAL A 91 -8.34 2.87 -12.14
CA VAL A 91 -8.77 3.99 -12.98
C VAL A 91 -8.01 5.26 -12.60
N ALA A 92 -7.88 5.54 -11.30
CA ALA A 92 -7.09 6.68 -10.83
C ALA A 92 -5.61 6.57 -11.25
N ALA A 93 -5.02 5.37 -11.14
CA ALA A 93 -3.67 5.09 -11.56
C ALA A 93 -3.49 5.24 -13.08
N MET A 94 -4.47 4.83 -13.88
CA MET A 94 -4.46 4.98 -15.34
C MET A 94 -4.57 6.43 -15.80
N GLN A 95 -5.42 7.22 -15.14
CA GLN A 95 -5.51 8.67 -15.40
C GLN A 95 -4.19 9.39 -15.09
N ALA A 96 -3.57 9.03 -13.95
CA ALA A 96 -2.26 9.51 -13.56
C ALA A 96 -1.16 9.08 -14.55
N TYR A 97 -1.14 7.81 -14.96
CA TYR A 97 -0.21 7.27 -15.96
C TYR A 97 -0.31 8.05 -17.27
N THR A 98 -1.52 8.25 -17.77
CA THR A 98 -1.76 8.97 -19.03
C THR A 98 -1.27 10.41 -18.95
N SER A 99 -1.54 11.09 -17.83
CA SER A 99 -1.10 12.46 -17.59
C SER A 99 0.43 12.57 -17.50
N LEU A 100 1.07 11.66 -16.76
CA LEU A 100 2.53 11.65 -16.65
C LEU A 100 3.19 11.26 -17.99
N LYS A 101 2.60 10.35 -18.77
CA LYS A 101 3.09 9.96 -20.10
C LYS A 101 3.01 11.13 -21.09
N SER A 102 1.90 11.88 -21.10
CA SER A 102 1.74 13.04 -21.98
C SER A 102 2.72 14.17 -21.64
N LEU A 103 3.02 14.36 -20.35
CA LEU A 103 4.02 15.30 -19.85
C LEU A 103 5.46 14.76 -19.90
N GLN A 104 5.70 13.57 -20.45
CA GLN A 104 7.01 12.90 -20.48
C GLN A 104 7.69 12.82 -19.10
N SER A 105 6.88 12.72 -18.04
CA SER A 105 7.31 12.76 -16.64
C SER A 105 7.43 11.36 -16.03
N ILE A 106 7.46 10.32 -16.86
CA ILE A 106 7.81 8.95 -16.46
C ILE A 106 9.10 8.54 -17.16
N THR A 107 10.08 8.07 -16.39
CA THR A 107 11.30 7.46 -16.92
C THR A 107 11.37 5.99 -16.56
N PHE A 108 11.95 5.20 -17.46
CA PHE A 108 12.09 3.75 -17.32
C PHE A 108 13.57 3.34 -17.39
N PRO A 109 13.92 2.14 -16.88
CA PRO A 109 15.25 1.58 -17.12
C PRO A 109 15.58 1.52 -18.61
N LYS A 110 16.86 1.77 -18.96
CA LYS A 110 17.31 1.80 -20.35
C LYS A 110 16.99 0.48 -21.05
N GLY A 111 16.29 0.55 -22.19
CA GLY A 111 15.92 -0.60 -23.00
C GLY A 111 14.60 -1.28 -22.62
N ASP A 112 13.96 -0.89 -21.50
CA ASP A 112 12.75 -1.55 -20.99
C ASP A 112 11.45 -0.77 -21.26
N GLY A 113 11.49 0.32 -22.02
CA GLY A 113 10.32 1.22 -22.18
C GLY A 113 9.04 0.53 -22.66
N GLY A 114 9.14 -0.34 -23.67
CA GLY A 114 7.98 -1.07 -24.22
C GLY A 114 7.35 -2.05 -23.23
N ARG A 115 8.10 -2.53 -22.23
CA ARG A 115 7.62 -3.43 -21.17
C ARG A 115 6.50 -2.79 -20.35
N TYR A 116 6.56 -1.48 -20.19
CA TYR A 116 5.71 -0.65 -19.34
C TYR A 116 4.61 0.09 -20.11
N GLU A 117 4.45 -0.20 -21.40
CA GLU A 117 3.39 0.38 -22.19
C GLU A 117 2.03 -0.23 -21.82
N ILE A 118 1.08 0.64 -21.46
CA ILE A 118 -0.29 0.28 -21.13
C ILE A 118 -1.21 0.84 -22.22
N SER A 119 -2.10 -0.01 -22.74
CA SER A 119 -3.10 0.41 -23.72
C SER A 119 -4.10 1.39 -23.12
N PRO A 120 -4.49 2.46 -23.84
CA PRO A 120 -5.60 3.32 -23.44
C PRO A 120 -6.93 2.55 -23.29
N SER A 121 -7.09 1.43 -23.99
CA SER A 121 -8.30 0.58 -23.92
C SER A 121 -8.46 -0.18 -22.61
N LEU A 122 -7.43 -0.19 -21.75
CA LEU A 122 -7.47 -0.95 -20.49
C LEU A 122 -8.65 -0.55 -19.61
N VAL A 123 -9.03 0.74 -19.63
CA VAL A 123 -10.14 1.28 -18.86
C VAL A 123 -11.10 1.98 -19.80
N GLU A 124 -12.32 1.47 -19.87
CA GLU A 124 -13.41 2.07 -20.62
C GLU A 124 -14.46 2.63 -19.66
N GLN A 125 -14.85 3.89 -19.88
CA GLN A 125 -15.90 4.53 -19.11
C GLN A 125 -17.26 4.31 -19.80
N ILE A 126 -18.17 3.61 -19.13
CA ILE A 126 -19.51 3.33 -19.63
C ILE A 126 -20.49 4.20 -18.85
N ARG A 127 -21.33 4.94 -19.58
CA ARG A 127 -22.43 5.70 -18.99
C ARG A 127 -23.72 4.89 -19.10
N GLY A 128 -24.26 4.46 -17.97
CA GLY A 128 -25.52 3.75 -17.88
C GLY A 128 -26.71 4.64 -18.26
N ALA A 129 -27.83 4.01 -18.61
CA ALA A 129 -29.09 4.71 -18.90
C ALA A 129 -29.64 5.48 -17.68
N ASP A 130 -29.25 5.09 -16.47
CA ASP A 130 -29.53 5.80 -15.22
C ASP A 130 -28.58 6.98 -14.94
N GLY A 131 -27.69 7.29 -15.89
CA GLY A 131 -26.70 8.36 -15.80
C GLY A 131 -25.49 8.02 -14.94
N LYS A 132 -25.42 6.83 -14.32
CA LYS A 132 -24.26 6.42 -13.53
C LYS A 132 -23.09 6.04 -14.42
N ILE A 133 -21.90 6.30 -13.90
CA ILE A 133 -20.64 5.97 -14.55
C ILE A 133 -20.14 4.65 -13.97
N THR A 134 -19.93 3.68 -14.85
CA THR A 134 -19.28 2.40 -14.56
C THR A 134 -17.98 2.34 -15.35
N TYR A 135 -16.98 1.64 -14.83
CA TYR A 135 -15.73 1.41 -15.53
C TYR A 135 -15.62 -0.07 -15.89
N ASN A 136 -15.42 -0.36 -17.16
CA ASN A 136 -15.04 -1.68 -17.62
C ASN A 136 -13.52 -1.75 -17.69
N ILE A 137 -12.93 -2.76 -17.07
CA ILE A 137 -11.47 -2.90 -16.93
C ILE A 137 -11.06 -4.23 -17.55
N ALA A 138 -10.18 -4.19 -18.55
CA ALA A 138 -9.64 -5.37 -19.21
C ALA A 138 -8.52 -6.01 -18.37
N TRP A 139 -8.89 -6.68 -17.28
CA TRP A 139 -7.94 -7.27 -16.32
C TRP A 139 -6.99 -8.29 -16.95
N ASP A 140 -7.42 -8.96 -18.01
CA ASP A 140 -6.65 -9.92 -18.79
C ASP A 140 -5.53 -9.29 -19.63
N GLU A 141 -5.65 -8.01 -19.98
CA GLU A 141 -4.61 -7.26 -20.68
C GLU A 141 -3.49 -6.77 -19.74
N LEU A 142 -3.72 -6.79 -18.43
CA LEU A 142 -2.74 -6.32 -17.44
C LEU A 142 -1.61 -7.31 -17.24
N ARG A 143 -0.45 -6.99 -17.81
CA ARG A 143 0.80 -7.69 -17.56
C ARG A 143 1.27 -7.46 -16.10
N PRO A 144 2.06 -8.39 -15.53
CA PRO A 144 2.57 -8.25 -14.17
C PRO A 144 3.35 -6.94 -13.92
N ASP A 145 4.14 -6.51 -14.91
CA ASP A 145 4.95 -5.30 -14.78
C ASP A 145 4.11 -4.03 -14.87
N THR A 146 3.05 -4.04 -15.69
CA THR A 146 2.10 -2.92 -15.78
C THR A 146 1.23 -2.83 -14.53
N TYR A 147 0.93 -3.96 -13.89
CA TYR A 147 0.25 -4.01 -12.60
C TYR A 147 1.09 -3.33 -11.51
N ALA A 148 2.36 -3.71 -11.40
CA ALA A 148 3.31 -3.09 -10.48
C ALA A 148 3.54 -1.59 -10.78
N LEU A 149 3.58 -1.22 -12.07
CA LEU A 149 3.70 0.17 -12.51
C LEU A 149 2.53 1.03 -12.04
N LEU A 150 1.30 0.55 -12.22
CA LEU A 150 0.11 1.30 -11.82
C LEU A 150 0.08 1.56 -10.31
N PHE A 151 0.51 0.60 -9.48
CA PHE A 151 0.66 0.85 -8.04
C PHE A 151 1.75 1.88 -7.75
N ALA A 152 2.88 1.83 -8.47
CA ALA A 152 3.95 2.80 -8.27
C ALA A 152 3.50 4.22 -8.64
N ILE A 153 2.71 4.36 -9.70
CA ILE A 153 2.11 5.63 -10.14
C ILE A 153 1.05 6.11 -9.14
N TYR A 154 0.20 5.21 -8.66
CA TYR A 154 -0.75 5.52 -7.60
C TYR A 154 -0.01 6.02 -6.34
N ALA A 155 1.01 5.32 -5.88
CA ALA A 155 1.84 5.73 -4.75
C ALA A 155 2.55 7.08 -5.01
N ALA A 156 2.95 7.37 -6.24
CA ALA A 156 3.63 8.62 -6.59
C ALA A 156 2.70 9.82 -6.56
N THR A 157 1.47 9.65 -7.05
CA THR A 157 0.50 10.74 -7.26
C THR A 157 -0.42 10.99 -6.07
N GLN A 158 -0.60 10.02 -5.17
CA GLN A 158 -1.39 10.24 -3.97
C GLN A 158 -0.56 10.81 -2.83
N ASP A 159 -1.07 11.91 -2.26
CA ASP A 159 -0.61 12.37 -0.95
C ASP A 159 -1.05 11.36 0.11
N SER A 160 -0.08 10.90 0.90
CA SER A 160 -0.17 9.76 1.82
C SER A 160 -1.19 9.91 2.96
N LEU A 161 -2.03 10.95 2.96
CA LEU A 161 -2.98 11.27 4.04
C LEU A 161 -4.46 11.07 3.66
N LEU A 162 -4.79 10.88 2.38
CA LEU A 162 -6.19 11.03 1.92
C LEU A 162 -6.81 9.81 1.23
N ASP A 163 -6.17 8.63 1.20
CA ASP A 163 -6.88 7.44 0.70
C ASP A 163 -7.69 6.71 1.79
N SER A 164 -8.79 6.08 1.36
CA SER A 164 -9.75 5.46 2.26
C SER A 164 -9.15 4.32 3.09
N SER A 165 -8.16 3.59 2.54
CA SER A 165 -7.40 2.54 3.24
C SER A 165 -6.53 3.11 4.35
N THR A 166 -5.79 4.18 4.09
CA THR A 166 -4.91 4.84 5.05
C THR A 166 -5.74 5.53 6.13
N LEU A 167 -6.86 6.15 5.76
CA LEU A 167 -7.82 6.69 6.73
C LEU A 167 -8.40 5.57 7.60
N LYS A 168 -8.84 4.44 7.02
CA LYS A 168 -9.31 3.28 7.80
C LYS A 168 -8.24 2.78 8.76
N ASP A 169 -7.00 2.67 8.32
CA ASP A 169 -5.88 2.25 9.18
C ASP A 169 -5.65 3.25 10.31
N VAL A 170 -5.63 4.56 10.02
CA VAL A 170 -5.51 5.63 11.03
C VAL A 170 -6.69 5.62 11.99
N PHE A 171 -7.93 5.49 11.50
CA PHE A 171 -9.12 5.38 12.33
C PHE A 171 -9.13 4.09 13.16
N SER A 172 -8.60 2.98 12.65
CA SER A 172 -8.46 1.73 13.40
C SER A 172 -7.44 1.88 14.54
N LEU A 173 -6.32 2.57 14.28
CA LEU A 173 -5.29 2.88 15.28
C LEU A 173 -5.81 3.87 16.34
N LEU A 174 -6.64 4.83 15.94
CA LEU A 174 -7.31 5.75 16.86
C LEU A 174 -8.44 5.07 17.65
N GLY A 175 -9.18 4.16 17.03
CA GLY A 175 -10.30 3.42 17.63
C GLY A 175 -9.88 2.32 18.60
N ASN A 176 -8.68 1.74 18.43
CA ASN A 176 -8.14 0.70 19.33
C ASN A 176 -7.54 1.22 20.64
N LYS A 177 -7.67 2.52 20.96
CA LYS A 177 -7.07 3.09 22.18
C LYS A 177 -7.91 3.01 23.45
N ASN A 178 -9.06 2.34 23.48
CA ASN A 178 -9.84 2.19 24.71
C ASN A 178 -10.45 0.79 24.86
N GLN A 179 -9.69 -0.15 25.40
CA GLN A 179 -10.26 -0.96 26.48
C GLN A 179 -9.86 -0.25 27.78
N PRO A 180 -10.77 0.49 28.43
CA PRO A 180 -10.48 0.99 29.76
C PRO A 180 -10.26 -0.23 30.65
N GLU A 181 -9.11 -0.30 31.32
CA GLU A 181 -8.94 -1.23 32.43
C GLU A 181 -10.15 -1.08 33.36
N SER A 182 -10.82 -2.20 33.63
CA SER A 182 -12.06 -2.16 34.40
C SER A 182 -11.79 -1.46 35.74
N VAL A 183 -12.77 -0.67 36.19
CA VAL A 183 -12.70 0.04 37.49
C VAL A 183 -12.35 -0.92 38.64
N ASN A 184 -12.72 -2.19 38.51
CA ASN A 184 -12.39 -3.25 39.46
C ASN A 184 -10.87 -3.52 39.53
N ASN A 185 -10.16 -3.49 38.40
CA ASN A 185 -8.70 -3.66 38.39
C ASN A 185 -7.98 -2.49 39.06
N ARG A 186 -8.49 -1.26 38.86
CA ARG A 186 -7.95 -0.06 39.50
C ARG A 186 -8.22 -0.04 41.00
N MET A 187 -9.41 -0.45 41.43
CA MET A 187 -9.74 -0.56 42.86
C MET A 187 -8.92 -1.64 43.56
N ASN A 188 -8.69 -2.78 42.91
CA ASN A 188 -7.85 -3.85 43.47
C ASN A 188 -6.39 -3.41 43.63
N ALA A 189 -5.83 -2.71 42.63
CA ALA A 189 -4.46 -2.19 42.73
C ALA A 189 -4.30 -1.14 43.83
N VAL A 190 -5.31 -0.27 44.04
CA VAL A 190 -5.28 0.74 45.11
C VAL A 190 -5.48 0.08 46.49
N MET A 191 -6.30 -0.96 46.58
CA MET A 191 -6.49 -1.73 47.81
C MET A 191 -5.21 -2.49 48.17
N GLU A 192 -4.57 -3.21 47.24
CA GLU A 192 -3.30 -3.90 47.46
C GLU A 192 -2.18 -2.94 47.88
N ALA A 193 -2.08 -1.78 47.24
CA ALA A 193 -1.12 -0.74 47.62
C ALA A 193 -1.37 -0.22 49.04
N ARG A 194 -2.63 -0.05 49.45
CA ARG A 194 -2.99 0.35 50.82
C ARG A 194 -2.70 -0.75 51.83
N THR A 195 -2.96 -2.01 51.52
CA THR A 195 -2.70 -3.13 52.44
C THR A 195 -1.21 -3.29 52.70
N ASN A 196 -0.37 -3.12 51.67
CA ASN A 196 1.09 -3.14 51.81
C ASN A 196 1.63 -1.93 52.59
N LEU A 197 0.97 -0.77 52.52
CA LEU A 197 1.32 0.42 53.32
C LEU A 197 0.90 0.30 54.80
N ILE A 198 -0.15 -0.47 55.10
CA ILE A 198 -0.69 -0.62 56.47
C ILE A 198 -0.04 -1.80 57.21
N TYR A 199 0.33 -2.88 56.52
CA TYR A 199 0.88 -4.10 57.14
C TYR A 199 2.34 -4.38 56.80
N GLY A 200 2.98 -3.61 55.91
CA GLY A 200 4.38 -3.82 55.48
C GLY A 200 5.44 -3.22 56.42
N GLY A 201 5.11 -3.01 57.69
CA GLY A 201 6.06 -2.56 58.71
C GLY A 201 6.25 -3.62 59.79
N ASN A 202 7.44 -4.24 59.77
CA ASN A 202 7.98 -5.26 60.68
C ASN A 202 7.62 -6.72 60.34
N ASP A 203 8.57 -7.47 59.76
CA ASP A 203 9.55 -8.23 60.54
C ASP A 203 10.72 -8.72 59.65
N GLU A 204 11.93 -8.60 60.22
CA GLU A 204 13.28 -9.09 59.83
C GLU A 204 14.03 -8.45 58.64
#